data_AF-A0A0U1CW19-F1
#
_entry.id   AF-A0A0U1CW19-F1
#
_cell.length_a   1.000
_cell.length_b   1.000
_cell.length_c   1.000
_cell.angle_alpha   90.00
_cell.angle_beta   90.00
_cell.angle_gamma   90.00
#
_symmetry.space_group_name_H-M   'P 1'
#
loop_
_entity.id
_entity.type
_entity.pdbx_description
1 polymer ?
#
loop_
_entity_poly.entity_id
_entity_poly.type
_entity_poly.pdbx_seq_one_letter_code
_entity_poly.pdbx_strand_id
1 'polypeptide(L)'
;MAGGLFGRDGSAGDADSISRVSGDRAQWTAAVCADNSDLATSSNFLYPDATNIAYCATKPSQGEKPQPVVIGEWPRDADLEADIARLKSVQWFATATTGDHTTVFILLDSPDRTLLEPLTSFGFTIRGPA
;
A
#
# COMPACT_ATOMS: atom_id res chain seq x y z
N MET A 1 36.79 -44.44 -21.38
CA MET A 1 36.39 -43.32 -20.49
C MET A 1 35.74 -42.28 -21.40
N ALA A 2 34.43 -42.35 -21.68
CA ALA A 2 33.26 -42.05 -20.85
C ALA A 2 33.16 -40.57 -20.41
N GLY A 3 32.15 -39.88 -20.97
CA GLY A 3 31.58 -38.58 -20.53
C GLY A 3 32.01 -37.39 -21.38
N GLY A 4 31.21 -36.70 -22.19
CA GLY A 4 29.75 -36.63 -22.28
C GLY A 4 29.38 -35.18 -22.59
N LEU A 5 29.23 -34.85 -23.88
CA LEU A 5 28.63 -33.60 -24.37
C LEU A 5 27.14 -33.58 -23.98
N PHE A 6 26.76 -32.72 -23.04
CA PHE A 6 25.37 -32.36 -22.79
C PHE A 6 25.23 -30.86 -22.91
N GLY A 7 24.55 -30.41 -23.97
CA GLY A 7 23.84 -29.15 -23.94
C GLY A 7 22.63 -29.28 -23.00
N ARG A 8 22.31 -28.19 -22.29
CA ARG A 8 20.97 -27.93 -21.77
C ARG A 8 20.74 -26.43 -21.68
N ASP A 9 20.05 -25.96 -22.71
CA ASP A 9 18.95 -24.99 -22.70
C ASP A 9 18.43 -24.52 -21.32
N GLY A 10 18.16 -23.21 -21.24
CA GLY A 10 17.06 -22.64 -20.46
C GLY A 10 17.29 -22.37 -18.97
N SER A 11 17.39 -21.09 -18.62
CA SER A 11 16.26 -20.37 -17.99
C SER A 11 16.67 -18.95 -17.62
N ALA A 12 16.09 -17.99 -18.36
CA ALA A 12 15.75 -16.69 -17.80
C ALA A 12 14.93 -16.90 -16.51
N GLY A 13 15.14 -16.03 -15.54
CA GLY A 13 14.44 -16.10 -14.27
C GLY A 13 14.87 -14.96 -13.37
N ASP A 14 14.53 -13.75 -13.80
CA ASP A 14 13.92 -12.73 -12.96
C ASP A 14 13.70 -13.16 -11.51
N ALA A 15 14.56 -12.67 -10.64
CA ALA A 15 14.12 -12.23 -9.32
C ALA A 15 14.63 -10.81 -9.16
N ASP A 16 14.10 -9.94 -10.04
CA ASP A 16 13.76 -8.58 -9.65
C ASP A 16 13.32 -8.66 -8.19
N SER A 17 14.11 -8.06 -7.32
CA SER A 17 13.85 -8.03 -5.89
C SER A 17 12.70 -7.05 -5.67
N ILE A 18 11.56 -7.30 -6.32
CA ILE A 18 10.26 -6.84 -5.87
C ILE A 18 10.14 -7.50 -4.51
N SER A 19 10.45 -6.75 -3.45
CA SER A 19 10.06 -7.06 -2.10
C SER A 19 8.63 -7.58 -2.18
N ARG A 20 8.47 -8.91 -2.09
CA ARG A 20 7.18 -9.54 -2.39
C ARG A 20 6.24 -9.03 -1.32
N VAL A 21 5.34 -8.14 -1.72
CA VAL A 21 4.26 -7.69 -0.86
C VAL A 21 3.53 -8.94 -0.42
N SER A 22 3.48 -9.15 0.89
CA SER A 22 2.91 -10.36 1.48
C SER A 22 1.54 -10.06 2.07
N GLY A 23 0.69 -11.08 2.14
CA GLY A 23 -0.68 -10.95 2.63
C GLY A 23 -1.65 -10.34 1.62
N ASP A 24 -2.89 -10.16 2.05
CA ASP A 24 -3.96 -9.59 1.24
C ASP A 24 -4.54 -8.30 1.86
N ARG A 25 -5.40 -7.62 1.08
CA ARG A 25 -6.01 -6.34 1.46
C ARG A 25 -6.68 -6.39 2.83
N ALA A 26 -7.40 -7.46 3.18
CA ALA A 26 -8.07 -7.55 4.47
C ALA A 26 -7.05 -7.65 5.61
N GLN A 27 -5.92 -8.36 5.41
CA GLN A 27 -4.84 -8.43 6.40
C GLN A 27 -4.15 -7.08 6.59
N TRP A 28 -3.90 -6.34 5.50
CA TRP A 28 -3.30 -5.01 5.56
C TRP A 28 -4.23 -4.01 6.27
N THR A 29 -5.51 -4.00 5.90
CA THR A 29 -6.55 -3.20 6.56
C THR A 29 -6.62 -3.52 8.05
N ALA A 30 -6.70 -4.80 8.42
CA ALA A 30 -6.77 -5.22 9.83
C ALA A 30 -5.51 -4.89 10.63
N ALA A 31 -4.36 -4.66 9.98
CA ALA A 31 -3.14 -4.24 10.66
C ALA A 31 -3.21 -2.78 11.14
N VAL A 32 -3.83 -1.91 10.34
CA VAL A 32 -3.88 -0.45 10.56
C VAL A 32 -5.20 0.00 11.18
N CYS A 33 -6.31 -0.52 10.68
CA CYS A 33 -7.66 -0.08 11.01
C CYS A 33 -8.17 -0.72 12.32
N ALA A 34 -8.97 0.04 13.06
CA ALA A 34 -9.75 -0.47 14.18
C ALA A 34 -10.85 -1.42 13.71
N ASP A 35 -11.17 -2.43 14.50
CA ASP A 35 -12.27 -3.36 14.21
C ASP A 35 -13.58 -2.61 13.99
N ASN A 36 -14.31 -2.96 12.93
CA ASN A 36 -15.59 -2.34 12.52
C ASN A 36 -15.51 -0.85 12.16
N SER A 37 -14.33 -0.33 11.83
CA SER A 37 -14.16 1.08 11.40
C SER A 37 -14.18 1.27 9.88
N ASP A 38 -14.25 0.20 9.09
CA ASP A 38 -14.32 0.28 7.63
C ASP A 38 -15.63 0.91 7.17
N LEU A 39 -15.52 2.13 6.66
CA LEU A 39 -16.57 2.91 6.04
C LEU A 39 -16.48 2.72 4.52
N ALA A 40 -17.49 2.01 4.01
CA ALA A 40 -17.95 1.83 2.62
C ALA A 40 -16.98 2.11 1.45
N THR A 41 -16.93 1.16 0.52
CA THR A 41 -16.30 1.32 -0.79
C THR A 41 -17.06 2.38 -1.60
N SER A 42 -16.46 3.54 -1.84
CA SER A 42 -17.10 4.59 -2.64
C SER A 42 -16.17 5.04 -3.75
N SER A 43 -16.69 5.12 -4.98
CA SER A 43 -16.02 5.79 -6.09
C SER A 43 -15.87 7.26 -5.72
N ASN A 44 -14.65 7.73 -5.46
CA ASN A 44 -14.45 9.07 -4.93
C ASN A 44 -13.96 10.06 -5.99
N PHE A 45 -14.64 11.19 -6.08
CA PHE A 45 -14.33 12.36 -6.91
C PHE A 45 -12.94 12.97 -6.61
N LEU A 46 -12.39 12.71 -5.42
CA LEU A 46 -11.11 13.27 -4.96
C LEU A 46 -9.87 12.52 -5.48
N TYR A 47 -10.04 11.29 -5.96
CA TYR A 47 -8.95 10.44 -6.43
C TYR A 47 -9.33 9.84 -7.79
N PRO A 48 -9.12 10.58 -8.90
CA PRO A 48 -9.70 10.24 -10.20
C PRO A 48 -9.20 8.90 -10.76
N ASP A 49 -7.95 8.53 -10.45
CA ASP A 49 -7.32 7.29 -10.90
C ASP A 49 -7.38 6.16 -9.86
N ALA A 50 -7.92 6.44 -8.66
CA ALA A 50 -8.02 5.44 -7.62
C ALA A 50 -9.29 4.61 -7.75
N THR A 51 -9.10 3.30 -7.64
CA THR A 51 -10.16 2.30 -7.58
C THR A 51 -10.16 1.63 -6.21
N ASN A 52 -11.20 0.84 -5.92
CA ASN A 52 -11.33 0.06 -4.69
C ASN A 52 -11.06 0.89 -3.42
N ILE A 53 -11.61 2.11 -3.35
CA ILE A 53 -11.34 3.04 -2.25
C ILE A 53 -12.15 2.63 -1.03
N ALA A 54 -11.52 2.49 0.13
CA ALA A 54 -12.16 2.29 1.42
C ALA A 54 -11.66 3.34 2.42
N TYR A 55 -12.45 3.60 3.46
CA TYR A 55 -12.08 4.50 4.55
C TYR A 55 -12.09 3.72 5.86
N CYS A 56 -11.16 3.99 6.75
CA CYS A 56 -11.21 3.42 8.10
C CYS A 56 -10.66 4.40 9.12
N ALA A 57 -10.79 4.08 10.41
CA ALA A 57 -10.09 4.77 11.48
C ALA A 57 -8.93 3.90 11.97
N THR A 58 -7.78 4.49 12.27
CA THR A 58 -6.65 3.75 12.85
C THR A 58 -7.03 3.11 14.18
N LYS A 59 -6.32 2.04 14.55
CA LYS A 59 -6.42 1.48 15.90
C LYS A 59 -6.12 2.56 16.94
N PRO A 60 -6.91 2.64 18.02
CA PRO A 60 -6.62 3.58 19.09
C PRO A 60 -5.31 3.20 19.79
N SER A 61 -4.30 4.05 19.66
CA SER A 61 -3.11 4.04 20.52
C SER A 61 -3.48 4.69 21.87
N GLN A 62 -2.91 4.21 22.98
CA GLN A 62 -3.29 4.71 24.31
C GLN A 62 -3.13 6.23 24.42
N GLY A 63 -4.25 6.93 24.60
CA GLY A 63 -4.28 8.39 24.77
C GLY A 63 -4.44 9.18 23.47
N GLU A 64 -4.45 8.54 22.30
CA GLU A 64 -4.58 9.22 21.01
C GLU A 64 -5.94 8.97 20.36
N LYS A 65 -6.43 9.97 19.63
CA LYS A 65 -7.67 9.85 18.86
C LYS A 65 -7.41 8.99 17.62
N PRO A 66 -8.32 8.07 17.25
CA PRO A 66 -8.27 7.39 15.97
C PRO A 66 -8.16 8.39 14.81
N GLN A 67 -7.27 8.12 13.87
CA GLN A 67 -7.01 8.97 12.72
C GLN A 67 -7.66 8.37 11.48
N PRO A 68 -8.22 9.19 10.57
CA PRO A 68 -8.80 8.68 9.34
C PRO A 68 -7.72 8.16 8.39
N VAL A 69 -7.97 7.01 7.79
CA VAL A 69 -7.13 6.40 6.76
C VAL A 69 -7.97 6.13 5.51
N VAL A 70 -7.41 6.47 4.36
CA VAL A 70 -7.98 6.12 3.04
C VAL A 70 -7.14 5.00 2.45
N ILE A 71 -7.80 3.97 1.94
CA ILE A 71 -7.14 2.83 1.30
C ILE A 71 -7.60 2.78 -0.14
N GLY A 72 -6.70 2.90 -1.10
CA GLY A 72 -7.06 2.89 -2.53
C GLY A 72 -6.07 2.12 -3.39
N GLU A 73 -6.46 1.85 -4.62
CA GLU A 73 -5.65 1.16 -5.62
C GLU A 73 -5.51 2.02 -6.87
N TRP A 74 -4.27 2.34 -7.24
CA TRP A 74 -3.93 3.06 -8.47
C TRP A 74 -3.39 2.08 -9.51
N PRO A 75 -3.52 2.36 -10.82
CA PRO A 75 -2.68 1.71 -11.82
C PRO A 75 -1.20 1.89 -11.49
N ARG A 76 -0.36 0.88 -11.77
CA ARG A 76 1.08 0.94 -11.49
C ARG A 76 1.78 2.15 -12.14
N ASP A 77 1.31 2.55 -13.31
CA ASP A 77 1.89 3.63 -14.11
C ASP A 77 1.23 4.99 -13.83
N ALA A 78 0.30 5.07 -12.87
CA ALA A 78 -0.34 6.32 -12.48
C ALA A 78 0.61 7.21 -11.67
N ASP A 79 0.44 8.52 -11.81
CA ASP A 79 1.21 9.52 -11.05
C ASP A 79 0.62 9.70 -9.64
N LEU A 80 0.85 8.71 -8.80
CA LEU A 80 0.35 8.68 -7.42
C LEU A 80 0.80 9.90 -6.61
N GLU A 81 2.04 10.32 -6.80
CA GLU A 81 2.62 11.45 -6.05
C GLU A 81 1.90 12.75 -6.42
N ALA A 82 1.60 12.99 -7.71
CA ALA A 82 0.84 14.16 -8.13
C ALA A 82 -0.61 14.15 -7.64
N ASP A 83 -1.24 12.97 -7.53
CA ASP A 83 -2.58 12.82 -6.96
C ASP A 83 -2.57 13.14 -5.46
N ILE A 84 -1.63 12.58 -4.71
CA ILE A 84 -1.51 12.80 -3.26
C ILE A 84 -1.12 14.25 -2.95
N ALA A 85 -0.22 14.86 -3.72
CA ALA A 85 0.24 16.23 -3.50
C ALA A 85 -0.88 17.28 -3.57
N ARG A 86 -2.01 16.96 -4.22
CA ARG A 86 -3.20 17.84 -4.24
C ARG A 86 -3.92 17.88 -2.89
N LEU A 87 -3.64 16.93 -2.00
CA LEU A 87 -4.34 16.72 -0.75
C LEU A 87 -3.50 17.25 0.41
N LYS A 88 -3.76 18.51 0.78
CA LYS A 88 -3.02 19.22 1.83
C LYS A 88 -3.10 18.58 3.23
N SER A 89 -4.07 17.70 3.46
CA SER A 89 -4.25 16.96 4.71
C SER A 89 -3.38 15.70 4.82
N VAL A 90 -2.72 15.28 3.73
CA VAL A 90 -1.88 14.08 3.71
C VAL A 90 -0.47 14.46 4.16
N GLN A 91 0.00 13.81 5.23
CA GLN A 91 1.38 13.95 5.71
C GLN A 91 2.18 12.67 5.55
N TRP A 92 1.51 11.51 5.59
CA TRP A 92 2.13 10.22 5.43
C TRP A 92 1.22 9.29 4.64
N PHE A 93 1.82 8.45 3.80
CA PHE A 93 1.13 7.40 3.10
C PHE A 93 2.04 6.18 2.91
N ALA A 94 1.46 4.98 2.89
CA ALA A 94 2.16 3.73 2.65
C ALA A 94 1.76 3.18 1.28
N THR A 95 2.73 2.65 0.54
CA THR A 95 2.54 2.14 -0.83
C THR A 95 3.07 0.73 -0.96
N ALA A 96 2.37 -0.11 -1.70
CA ALA A 96 2.81 -1.44 -2.10
C ALA A 96 2.32 -1.74 -3.51
N THR A 97 3.25 -2.09 -4.40
CA THR A 97 2.93 -2.42 -5.79
C THR A 97 2.82 -3.94 -5.95
N THR A 98 1.66 -4.40 -6.40
CA THR A 98 1.37 -5.80 -6.67
C THR A 98 0.85 -5.96 -8.10
N GLY A 99 1.62 -6.65 -8.95
CA GLY A 99 1.29 -6.79 -10.37
C GLY A 99 1.17 -5.43 -11.07
N ASP A 100 -0.04 -5.15 -11.57
CA ASP A 100 -0.38 -3.94 -12.33
C ASP A 100 -0.97 -2.81 -11.47
N HIS A 101 -1.03 -2.97 -10.14
CA HIS A 101 -1.63 -1.98 -9.24
C HIS A 101 -0.75 -1.56 -8.05
N THR A 102 -0.88 -0.26 -7.78
CA THR A 102 -0.59 0.60 -6.65
C THR A 102 -1.48 0.52 -5.40
N THR A 103 -1.32 -0.37 -4.43
CA THR A 103 -2.13 -0.24 -3.18
C THR A 103 -1.55 0.83 -2.27
N VAL A 104 -2.40 1.74 -1.80
CA VAL A 104 -1.99 2.90 -1.01
C VAL A 104 -2.85 3.06 0.23
N PHE A 105 -2.22 3.30 1.37
CA PHE A 105 -2.84 3.68 2.64
C PHE A 105 -2.43 5.11 2.97
N ILE A 106 -3.38 6.02 2.94
CA ILE A 106 -3.18 7.45 3.13
C ILE A 106 -3.65 7.82 4.54
N LEU A 107 -2.75 8.34 5.36
CA LEU A 107 -3.09 8.85 6.68
C LEU A 107 -3.50 10.33 6.56
N LEU A 108 -4.72 10.63 6.96
CA LEU A 108 -5.29 11.98 6.91
C LEU A 108 -5.13 12.69 8.26
N ASP A 109 -4.78 13.97 8.21
CA ASP A 109 -4.79 14.90 9.36
C ASP A 109 -3.93 14.46 10.56
N SER A 110 -2.97 13.56 10.35
CA SER A 110 -2.04 13.09 11.38
C SER A 110 -0.58 13.15 10.94
N PRO A 111 0.31 13.73 11.76
CA PRO A 111 1.76 13.68 11.54
C PRO A 111 2.39 12.36 12.02
N ASP A 112 1.63 11.47 12.64
CA ASP A 112 2.16 10.25 13.24
C ASP A 112 2.30 9.11 12.22
N ARG A 113 3.50 9.00 11.66
CA ARG A 113 3.90 7.93 10.75
C ARG A 113 3.73 6.53 11.35
N THR A 114 3.83 6.38 12.68
CA THR A 114 3.86 5.07 13.33
C THR A 114 2.56 4.28 13.14
N LEU A 115 1.45 4.99 12.88
CA LEU A 115 0.15 4.39 12.55
C LEU A 115 0.18 3.53 11.28
N LEU A 116 1.13 3.76 10.36
CA LEU A 116 1.31 2.98 9.14
C LEU A 116 2.45 1.94 9.23
N GLU A 117 3.26 1.98 10.29
CA GLU A 117 4.40 1.04 10.47
C GLU A 117 4.03 -0.45 10.42
N PRO A 118 2.85 -0.90 10.89
CA PRO A 118 2.45 -2.30 10.73
C PRO A 118 2.49 -2.79 9.28
N LEU A 119 2.27 -1.90 8.30
CA LEU A 119 2.29 -2.25 6.87
C LEU A 119 3.70 -2.59 6.36
N THR A 120 4.76 -2.11 7.02
CA THR A 120 6.14 -2.40 6.62
C THR A 120 6.47 -3.89 6.73
N SER A 121 5.83 -4.61 7.67
CA SER A 121 5.96 -6.07 7.80
C SER A 121 5.39 -6.82 6.60
N PHE A 122 4.49 -6.20 5.85
CA PHE A 122 3.92 -6.75 4.62
C PHE A 122 4.67 -6.31 3.36
N GLY A 123 5.72 -5.49 3.48
CA GLY A 123 6.50 -4.97 2.35
C GLY A 123 6.06 -3.59 1.84
N PHE A 124 5.17 -2.88 2.55
CA PHE A 124 4.82 -1.52 2.19
C PHE A 124 5.96 -0.53 2.50
N THR A 125 6.11 0.48 1.63
CA THR A 125 7.01 1.60 1.83
C THR A 125 6.23 2.83 2.26
N ILE A 126 6.58 3.42 3.41
CA ILE A 126 5.97 4.64 3.94
C ILE A 126 6.73 5.86 3.46
N ARG A 127 6.03 6.84 2.91
CA ARG A 127 6.55 8.09 2.36
C ARG A 127 5.75 9.28 2.89
N GLY A 128 6.37 10.45 2.87
CA GLY A 128 5.67 11.73 3.02
C GLY A 128 5.35 12.34 1.65
N PRO A 129 4.44 13.31 1.54
CA PRO A 129 4.20 14.04 0.30
C PRO A 129 5.49 14.76 -0.14
N ALA A 130 5.78 14.70 -1.44
CA ALA A 130 6.93 15.35 -2.07
C ALA A 130 6.82 16.89 -2.11
#